data_AF-A0A175W6E0-F1
#
_entry.id   AF-A0A175W6E0-F1
#
_cell.length_a   1.000
_cell.length_b   1.000
_cell.length_c   1.000
_cell.angle_alpha   90.00
_cell.angle_beta   90.00
_cell.angle_gamma   90.00
#
_symmetry.space_group_name_H-M   'P 1'
#
loop_
_entity.id
_entity.type
_entity.pdbx_description
1 polymer ?
#
loop_
_entity_poly.entity_id
_entity_poly.type
_entity_poly.pdbx_seq_one_letter_code
_entity_poly.pdbx_strand_id
1 'polypeptide(L)'
;MDGHTPSTLESIRVDNVRTDGSSHLQIGNNYYSSEESCLRHLRLTDPRYDKKRIEQTKGGLRRDSYCWILDNAYFQRWRDDPQSRLLWIRGDAGKGKTMLLCGIINELELTASPSKLSYFFCQGTDAQLKTLRPSYAALSIYSLEARYLVIDALDECEEDLQQLLEIIRDTAAAISTRIKWIVSSRNRPDIEQQFTLDDSRMSLSLELNAEQVSRAIDLYIDYEVSQLKSIEHDNAMQHRVGAQMRQKANGTFLWVALVFQELQKCVRSRDVLPLLEEIPTGLTLLGHSNWVYSVTFSPDGRTLASASDDRTVRLWDAVTGRTIQTLKGHSGRIQSVAFSLDGQTLASASDDETIRLWDAVTGRTIQTLKGHSGWVQSVAFSPDGQTLASASADETIRLWDITTGRTIQTLNVNGVATALRWDKVSPKRLPFKLPTST
;
A
#
# COMPACT_ATOMS: atom_id res chain seq x y z
N MET A 1 -19.31 37.99 -10.13
CA MET A 1 -18.17 37.28 -10.76
C MET A 1 -18.13 35.93 -10.11
N ASP A 2 -18.82 34.97 -10.71
CA ASP A 2 -18.94 33.62 -10.17
C ASP A 2 -17.55 32.98 -10.18
N GLY A 3 -17.01 32.81 -8.98
CA GLY A 3 -15.74 32.15 -8.75
C GLY A 3 -15.91 30.67 -9.03
N HIS A 4 -15.76 30.28 -10.31
CA HIS A 4 -15.54 28.89 -10.66
C HIS A 4 -14.21 28.46 -10.02
N THR A 5 -14.31 27.73 -8.90
CA THR A 5 -13.22 26.90 -8.43
C THR A 5 -12.83 25.96 -9.58
N PRO A 6 -11.54 25.91 -9.98
CA PRO A 6 -11.14 25.12 -11.14
C PRO A 6 -11.44 23.64 -10.84
N SER A 7 -12.22 23.02 -11.71
CA SER A 7 -12.51 21.59 -11.66
C SER A 7 -11.20 20.81 -11.67
N THR A 8 -11.07 19.86 -10.75
CA THR A 8 -9.97 18.90 -10.72
C THR A 8 -9.97 18.18 -12.06
N LEU A 9 -8.84 18.16 -12.77
CA LEU A 9 -8.71 17.37 -13.98
C LEU A 9 -8.45 15.93 -13.55
N GLU A 10 -9.27 15.00 -14.02
CA GLU A 10 -9.06 13.56 -13.80
C GLU A 10 -8.46 12.96 -15.07
N SER A 11 -7.44 12.12 -14.91
CA SER A 11 -6.80 11.45 -16.04
C SER A 11 -6.72 9.96 -15.78
N ILE A 12 -7.01 9.15 -16.79
CA ILE A 12 -6.81 7.71 -16.73
C ILE A 12 -5.43 7.40 -17.25
N ARG A 13 -4.66 6.65 -16.46
CA ARG A 13 -3.44 6.00 -16.91
C ARG A 13 -3.70 4.55 -17.27
N VAL A 14 -2.97 4.14 -18.29
CA VAL A 14 -2.97 2.79 -18.81
C VAL A 14 -1.61 2.21 -18.50
N ASP A 15 -1.58 1.33 -17.52
CA ASP A 15 -0.35 0.66 -17.11
C ASP A 15 -0.25 -0.64 -17.90
N ASN A 16 0.94 -0.97 -18.39
CA ASN A 16 1.22 -2.18 -19.16
C ASN A 16 0.29 -2.37 -20.37
N VAL A 17 0.45 -1.53 -21.39
CA VAL A 17 -0.05 -1.85 -22.73
C VAL A 17 0.92 -2.87 -23.34
N ARG A 18 0.43 -4.07 -23.67
CA ARG A 18 1.20 -4.99 -24.53
C ARG A 18 1.21 -4.40 -25.94
N THR A 19 2.14 -3.50 -26.18
CA THR A 19 2.50 -2.96 -27.50
C THR A 19 3.95 -3.26 -27.80
N ASP A 20 4.31 -3.35 -29.08
CA ASP A 20 5.69 -3.33 -29.55
C ASP A 20 6.28 -1.92 -29.46
N GLY A 21 6.29 -1.31 -28.28
CA GLY A 21 6.98 -0.03 -28.09
C GLY A 21 6.32 0.84 -27.04
N SER A 22 7.06 1.09 -25.96
CA SER A 22 6.76 2.10 -24.95
C SER A 22 7.14 3.49 -25.47
N SER A 23 6.21 4.45 -25.44
CA SER A 23 6.52 5.87 -25.60
C SER A 23 6.01 6.67 -24.41
N HIS A 24 6.94 7.24 -23.63
CA HIS A 24 6.69 8.21 -22.56
C HIS A 24 7.13 9.62 -23.00
N LEU A 25 6.39 10.67 -22.60
CA LEU A 25 6.72 12.06 -22.94
C LEU A 25 6.35 13.09 -21.85
N GLN A 26 7.38 13.91 -21.52
CA GLN A 26 7.52 15.30 -20.98
C GLN A 26 6.85 15.73 -19.66
N ILE A 27 7.60 16.09 -18.59
CA ILE A 27 8.48 17.27 -18.27
C ILE A 27 7.73 18.60 -18.07
N GLY A 28 7.81 19.13 -16.84
CA GLY A 28 7.50 20.53 -16.53
C GLY A 28 8.33 21.03 -15.33
N ASN A 29 9.23 21.97 -15.59
CA ASN A 29 10.09 22.62 -14.60
C ASN A 29 9.31 23.68 -13.81
N ASN A 30 9.38 23.65 -12.48
CA ASN A 30 9.00 24.75 -11.60
C ASN A 30 10.16 25.05 -10.64
N TYR A 31 10.52 26.33 -10.54
CA TYR A 31 11.61 26.82 -9.70
C TYR A 31 11.21 26.81 -8.21
N TYR A 32 11.72 25.80 -7.50
CA TYR A 32 11.95 25.82 -6.06
C TYR A 32 13.42 25.47 -5.83
N SER A 33 13.93 25.59 -4.60
CA SER A 33 15.30 25.18 -4.29
C SER A 33 15.56 23.76 -4.82
N SER A 34 16.73 23.56 -5.44
CA SER A 34 17.05 22.33 -6.18
C SER A 34 16.75 21.07 -5.37
N GLU A 35 17.07 21.07 -4.07
CA GLU A 35 16.88 19.91 -3.20
C GLU A 35 15.42 19.49 -3.00
N GLU A 36 14.52 20.44 -2.72
CA GLU A 36 13.10 20.16 -2.45
C GLU A 36 12.37 19.70 -3.73
N SER A 37 12.77 20.25 -4.89
CA SER A 37 12.26 19.84 -6.20
C SER A 37 12.52 18.35 -6.46
N CYS A 38 13.71 17.89 -6.10
CA CYS A 38 14.16 16.53 -6.36
C CYS A 38 13.48 15.50 -5.46
N LEU A 39 13.31 15.81 -4.18
CA LEU A 39 12.55 14.96 -3.27
C LEU A 39 11.06 14.94 -3.62
N ARG A 40 10.52 16.02 -4.18
CA ARG A 40 9.14 16.03 -4.72
C ARG A 40 8.98 15.11 -5.93
N HIS A 41 10.00 14.94 -6.78
CA HIS A 41 9.92 13.99 -7.88
C HIS A 41 9.84 12.53 -7.41
N LEU A 42 10.36 12.24 -6.22
CA LEU A 42 10.22 10.92 -5.61
C LEU A 42 8.83 10.66 -5.02
N ARG A 43 7.99 11.67 -4.74
CA ARG A 43 6.71 11.48 -4.01
C ARG A 43 5.53 12.16 -4.68
N LEU A 44 4.39 11.47 -4.77
CA LEU A 44 3.11 12.07 -5.17
C LEU A 44 2.42 12.78 -4.00
N THR A 45 2.61 12.27 -2.79
CA THR A 45 2.00 12.75 -1.54
C THR A 45 3.07 13.26 -0.58
N ASP A 46 2.67 14.08 0.42
CA ASP A 46 3.56 14.38 1.53
C ASP A 46 3.59 13.19 2.51
N PRO A 47 4.72 12.51 2.66
CA PRO A 47 4.85 11.25 3.39
C PRO A 47 4.53 11.37 4.88
N ARG A 48 4.50 12.59 5.44
CA ARG A 48 4.06 12.85 6.81
C ARG A 48 2.58 12.53 7.01
N TYR A 49 1.74 12.80 6.01
CA TYR A 49 0.33 12.40 6.05
C TYR A 49 0.19 10.89 5.93
N ASP A 50 1.01 10.26 5.08
CA ASP A 50 0.98 8.82 4.88
C ASP A 50 1.40 8.07 6.12
N LYS A 51 2.48 8.50 6.77
CA LYS A 51 2.92 7.98 8.08
C LYS A 51 1.82 8.07 9.12
N LYS A 52 1.19 9.25 9.28
CA LYS A 52 0.09 9.44 10.24
C LYS A 52 -1.10 8.54 9.93
N ARG A 53 -1.50 8.42 8.66
CA ARG A 53 -2.59 7.53 8.23
C ARG A 53 -2.25 6.08 8.57
N ILE A 54 -1.04 5.62 8.22
CA ILE A 54 -0.57 4.25 8.50
C ILE A 54 -0.59 3.95 10.01
N GLU A 55 -0.05 4.85 10.83
CA GLU A 55 -0.05 4.69 12.29
C GLU A 55 -1.48 4.59 12.83
N GLN A 56 -2.39 5.47 12.39
CA GLN A 56 -3.79 5.46 12.83
C GLN A 56 -4.53 4.19 12.39
N THR A 57 -4.39 3.78 11.13
CA THR A 57 -5.02 2.57 10.59
C THR A 57 -4.54 1.30 11.31
N LYS A 58 -3.30 1.29 11.81
CA LYS A 58 -2.67 0.14 12.49
C LYS A 58 -2.76 0.20 14.02
N GLY A 59 -3.66 1.01 14.59
CA GLY A 59 -3.90 1.07 16.05
C GLY A 59 -2.92 1.97 16.83
N GLY A 60 -2.08 2.73 16.14
CA GLY A 60 -1.04 3.58 16.72
C GLY A 60 0.32 2.90 16.78
N LEU A 61 1.35 3.69 17.11
CA LEU A 61 2.74 3.21 17.23
C LEU A 61 3.19 3.31 18.69
N ARG A 62 3.65 2.19 19.25
CA ARG A 62 4.20 2.12 20.61
C ARG A 62 5.72 1.95 20.56
N ARG A 63 6.42 2.69 21.42
CA ARG A 63 7.88 2.66 21.49
C ARG A 63 8.41 1.26 21.78
N ASP A 64 7.76 0.55 22.70
CA ASP A 64 8.16 -0.81 23.10
C ASP A 64 8.04 -1.85 21.98
N SER A 65 7.21 -1.59 20.97
CA SER A 65 7.04 -2.47 19.80
C SER A 65 8.18 -2.36 18.78
N TYR A 66 9.02 -1.33 18.87
CA TYR A 66 10.13 -1.13 17.92
C TYR A 66 11.48 -0.85 18.58
N CYS A 67 11.55 -0.40 19.83
CA CYS A 67 12.78 0.10 20.46
C CYS A 67 13.91 -0.92 20.48
N TRP A 68 13.60 -2.22 20.48
CA TRP A 68 14.58 -3.31 20.38
C TRP A 68 15.52 -3.18 19.17
N ILE A 69 15.08 -2.52 18.08
CA ILE A 69 15.94 -2.31 16.92
C ILE A 69 17.06 -1.31 17.21
N LEU A 70 16.85 -0.36 18.11
CA LEU A 70 17.84 0.66 18.46
C LEU A 70 19.04 0.04 19.21
N ASP A 71 18.80 -1.08 19.87
CA ASP A 71 19.81 -1.90 20.57
C ASP A 71 20.35 -3.04 19.70
N ASN A 72 19.84 -3.21 18.48
CA ASN A 72 20.31 -4.25 17.57
C ASN A 72 21.71 -3.89 17.02
N ALA A 73 22.65 -4.84 17.09
CA ALA A 73 24.03 -4.63 16.68
C ALA A 73 24.17 -4.15 15.21
N TYR A 74 23.32 -4.65 14.30
CA TYR A 74 23.34 -4.23 12.89
C TYR A 74 22.86 -2.78 12.73
N PHE A 75 21.83 -2.39 13.49
CA PHE A 75 21.34 -1.01 13.48
C PHE A 75 22.37 -0.05 14.07
N GLN A 76 22.99 -0.41 15.20
CA GLN A 76 24.04 0.39 15.82
C GLN A 76 25.26 0.53 14.91
N ARG A 77 25.75 -0.57 14.32
CA ARG A 77 26.83 -0.53 13.33
C ARG A 77 26.45 0.37 12.15
N TRP A 78 25.23 0.24 11.62
CA TRP A 78 24.78 1.11 10.55
C TRP A 78 24.69 2.59 10.94
N ARG A 79 24.22 2.89 12.15
CA ARG A 79 24.06 4.27 12.63
C ARG A 79 25.41 4.92 12.89
N ASP A 80 26.33 4.19 13.51
CA ASP A 80 27.55 4.75 14.10
C ASP A 80 28.74 4.69 13.12
N ASP A 81 28.79 3.72 12.21
CA ASP A 81 29.82 3.63 11.16
C ASP A 81 29.49 4.57 9.99
N PRO A 82 30.33 5.57 9.65
CA PRO A 82 30.13 6.41 8.48
C PRO A 82 30.24 5.68 7.14
N GLN A 83 30.92 4.53 7.09
CA GLN A 83 31.02 3.69 5.89
C GLN A 83 29.81 2.79 5.72
N SER A 84 29.05 2.51 6.79
CA SER A 84 27.82 1.77 6.67
C SER A 84 26.69 2.68 6.21
N ARG A 85 26.22 2.49 4.98
CA ARG A 85 25.29 3.43 4.32
C ARG A 85 23.94 2.85 3.96
N LEU A 86 23.76 1.54 4.04
CA LEU A 86 22.50 0.88 3.79
C LEU A 86 22.14 -0.04 4.95
N LEU A 87 20.95 0.15 5.51
CA LEU A 87 20.29 -0.81 6.39
C LEU A 87 19.06 -1.37 5.66
N TRP A 88 19.14 -2.63 5.28
CA TRP A 88 18.03 -3.33 4.66
C TRP A 88 17.28 -4.20 5.68
N ILE A 89 16.09 -3.76 6.08
CA ILE A 89 15.18 -4.48 6.99
C ILE A 89 14.27 -5.38 6.15
N ARG A 90 14.58 -6.67 6.12
CA ARG A 90 13.82 -7.65 5.35
C ARG A 90 12.96 -8.53 6.24
N GLY A 91 11.84 -8.97 5.69
CA GLY A 91 11.01 -9.98 6.31
C GLY A 91 9.68 -10.16 5.63
N ASP A 92 8.96 -11.20 6.01
CA ASP A 92 7.69 -11.57 5.37
C ASP A 92 6.58 -10.54 5.60
N ALA A 93 5.48 -10.68 4.86
CA ALA A 93 4.31 -9.84 5.03
C ALA A 93 3.76 -9.95 6.46
N GLY A 94 3.28 -8.83 7.01
CA GLY A 94 2.68 -8.80 8.36
C GLY A 94 3.65 -8.81 9.55
N LYS A 95 4.96 -8.96 9.33
CA LYS A 95 6.00 -8.96 10.40
C LYS A 95 6.28 -7.59 11.04
N GLY A 96 5.54 -6.54 10.69
CA GLY A 96 5.64 -5.23 11.34
C GLY A 96 6.69 -4.27 10.77
N LYS A 97 7.34 -4.57 9.65
CA LYS A 97 8.36 -3.71 8.98
C LYS A 97 7.97 -2.23 8.93
N THR A 98 6.78 -1.91 8.42
CA THR A 98 6.32 -0.52 8.30
C THR A 98 6.24 0.18 9.66
N MET A 99 5.70 -0.48 10.69
CA MET A 99 5.60 0.12 12.03
C MET A 99 6.98 0.30 12.66
N LEU A 100 7.88 -0.66 12.43
CA LEU A 100 9.28 -0.58 12.82
C LEU A 100 9.99 0.62 12.16
N LEU A 101 9.77 0.85 10.85
CA LEU A 101 10.28 2.01 10.13
C LEU A 101 9.69 3.32 10.65
N CYS A 102 8.38 3.37 10.91
CA CYS A 102 7.75 4.55 11.53
C CYS A 102 8.39 4.87 12.90
N GLY A 103 8.74 3.85 13.68
CA GLY A 103 9.48 3.98 14.95
C GLY A 103 10.88 4.55 14.77
N ILE A 104 11.64 4.00 13.83
CA ILE A 104 12.97 4.53 13.48
C ILE A 104 12.88 5.98 13.01
N ILE A 105 11.89 6.31 12.17
CA ILE A 105 11.66 7.68 11.71
C ILE A 105 11.41 8.62 12.89
N ASN A 106 10.57 8.23 13.88
CA ASN A 106 10.35 9.05 15.08
C ASN A 106 11.67 9.33 15.83
N GLU A 107 12.51 8.31 16.02
CA GLU A 107 13.78 8.47 16.72
C GLU A 107 14.79 9.33 15.92
N LEU A 108 14.76 9.22 14.58
CA LEU A 108 15.54 10.08 13.70
C LEU A 108 15.02 11.52 13.67
N GLU A 109 13.71 11.76 13.75
CA GLU A 109 13.13 13.11 13.84
C GLU A 109 13.52 13.83 15.15
N LEU A 110 13.81 13.08 16.22
CA LEU A 110 14.32 13.64 17.47
C LEU A 110 15.79 14.04 17.41
N THR A 111 16.58 13.41 16.53
CA THR A 111 18.04 13.55 16.51
C THR A 111 18.57 14.29 15.27
N ALA A 112 17.88 14.20 14.14
CA ALA A 112 18.23 14.86 12.90
C ALA A 112 17.43 16.17 12.73
N SER A 113 18.04 17.15 12.05
CA SER A 113 17.27 18.32 11.61
C SER A 113 16.20 17.87 10.60
N PRO A 114 14.99 18.48 10.57
CA PRO A 114 13.93 18.09 9.64
C PRO A 114 14.35 18.11 8.17
N SER A 115 15.29 19.00 7.82
CA SER A 115 15.88 19.07 6.49
C SER A 115 16.74 17.87 6.12
N LYS A 116 17.17 17.03 7.08
CA LYS A 116 18.11 15.92 6.88
C LYS A 116 17.47 14.54 6.83
N LEU A 117 16.16 14.44 7.01
CA LEU A 117 15.44 13.17 6.97
C LEU A 117 14.37 13.25 5.88
N SER A 118 14.31 12.22 5.04
CA SER A 118 13.20 12.04 4.12
C SER A 118 12.82 10.57 4.06
N TYR A 119 11.54 10.31 3.91
CA TYR A 119 11.00 8.96 3.94
C TYR A 119 9.84 8.82 2.96
N PHE A 120 9.65 7.61 2.46
CA PHE A 120 8.69 7.27 1.44
C PHE A 120 8.06 5.91 1.75
N PHE A 121 6.76 5.76 1.52
CA PHE A 121 6.04 4.53 1.76
C PHE A 121 5.49 4.02 0.44
N CYS A 122 6.05 2.94 -0.11
CA CYS A 122 5.53 2.31 -1.32
C CYS A 122 4.23 1.52 -1.04
N GLN A 123 3.91 1.26 0.23
CA GLN A 123 2.70 0.53 0.61
C GLN A 123 1.45 1.41 0.50
N GLY A 124 0.42 0.88 -0.16
CA GLY A 124 -0.91 1.45 -0.13
C GLY A 124 -1.85 0.84 -1.15
N THR A 125 -3.14 0.76 -0.81
CA THR A 125 -4.20 0.54 -1.82
C THR A 125 -4.37 1.76 -2.72
N ASP A 126 -4.02 2.94 -2.20
CA ASP A 126 -3.97 4.17 -2.96
C ASP A 126 -2.78 4.13 -3.91
N ALA A 127 -3.06 4.13 -5.22
CA ALA A 127 -2.04 4.15 -6.26
C ALA A 127 -1.03 5.30 -6.08
N GLN A 128 -1.43 6.41 -5.45
CA GLN A 128 -0.53 7.53 -5.18
C GLN A 128 0.61 7.18 -4.20
N LEU A 129 0.42 6.18 -3.33
CA LEU A 129 1.45 5.72 -2.40
C LEU A 129 2.50 4.87 -3.08
N LYS A 130 2.12 4.17 -4.15
CA LYS A 130 2.97 3.17 -4.80
C LYS A 130 4.02 3.76 -5.74
N THR A 131 3.85 5.01 -6.17
CA THR A 131 4.70 5.59 -7.22
C THR A 131 5.83 6.44 -6.64
N LEU A 132 6.97 5.81 -6.35
CA LEU A 132 8.26 6.49 -6.44
C LEU A 132 8.56 6.73 -7.93
N ARG A 133 9.08 7.90 -8.31
CA ARG A 133 9.59 8.13 -9.68
C ARG A 133 11.10 8.42 -9.69
N PRO A 134 11.93 7.36 -9.58
CA PRO A 134 13.38 7.48 -9.52
C PRO A 134 13.97 8.16 -10.75
N SER A 135 13.42 7.91 -11.94
CA SER A 135 13.89 8.46 -13.22
C SER A 135 13.99 9.99 -13.24
N TYR A 136 13.08 10.69 -12.55
CA TYR A 136 13.09 12.15 -12.45
C TYR A 136 13.99 12.69 -11.33
N ALA A 137 14.47 11.84 -10.44
CA ALA A 137 15.24 12.22 -9.25
C ALA A 137 16.69 11.69 -9.28
N ALA A 138 17.05 10.80 -10.22
CA ALA A 138 18.34 10.12 -10.24
C ALA A 138 19.53 11.09 -10.16
N LEU A 139 19.63 12.04 -11.09
CA LEU A 139 20.76 13.00 -11.15
C LEU A 139 20.88 13.88 -9.90
N SER A 140 19.78 14.14 -9.22
CA SER A 140 19.77 15.07 -8.09
C SER A 140 19.99 14.41 -6.74
N ILE A 141 19.64 13.14 -6.59
CA ILE A 141 19.93 12.38 -5.37
C ILE A 141 21.45 12.31 -5.15
N TYR A 142 22.25 12.17 -6.22
CA TYR A 142 23.72 12.17 -6.14
C TYR A 142 24.32 13.47 -5.58
N SER A 143 23.56 14.56 -5.63
CA SER A 143 23.99 15.90 -5.20
C SER A 143 23.54 16.28 -3.80
N LEU A 144 22.75 15.43 -3.12
CA LEU A 144 22.20 15.73 -1.80
C LEU A 144 23.30 15.75 -0.74
N GLU A 145 23.20 16.72 0.19
CA GLU A 145 24.01 16.74 1.40
C GLU A 145 23.75 15.51 2.30
N ALA A 146 24.49 15.39 3.41
CA ALA A 146 24.37 14.30 4.37
C ALA A 146 22.94 14.17 4.93
N ARG A 147 22.25 13.07 4.62
CA ARG A 147 20.82 12.86 4.90
C ARG A 147 20.47 11.39 5.16
N TYR A 148 19.39 11.17 5.89
CA TYR A 148 18.73 9.88 6.02
C TYR A 148 17.62 9.76 4.98
N LEU A 149 17.63 8.68 4.20
CA LEU A 149 16.57 8.34 3.26
C LEU A 149 15.95 7.00 3.62
N VAL A 150 14.64 7.00 3.88
CA VAL A 150 13.90 5.79 4.27
C VAL A 150 12.92 5.40 3.17
N ILE A 151 12.92 4.13 2.75
CA ILE A 151 11.95 3.59 1.80
C ILE A 151 11.27 2.37 2.44
N ASP A 152 9.97 2.46 2.70
CA ASP A 152 9.18 1.31 3.13
C ASP A 152 8.61 0.53 1.94
N ALA A 153 8.68 -0.79 2.04
CA ALA A 153 8.20 -1.79 1.08
C ALA A 153 8.68 -1.57 -0.36
N LEU A 154 10.00 -1.49 -0.51
CA LEU A 154 10.66 -1.38 -1.82
C LEU A 154 10.17 -2.42 -2.82
N ASP A 155 9.85 -3.63 -2.38
CA ASP A 155 9.33 -4.71 -3.25
C ASP A 155 7.95 -4.42 -3.86
N GLU A 156 7.23 -3.45 -3.32
CA GLU A 156 5.92 -2.98 -3.80
C GLU A 156 6.04 -1.77 -4.75
N CYS A 157 7.26 -1.33 -5.07
CA CYS A 157 7.50 -0.32 -6.09
C CYS A 157 7.19 -0.89 -7.48
N GLU A 158 6.15 -0.35 -8.13
CA GLU A 158 5.65 -0.87 -9.41
C GLU A 158 6.43 -0.33 -10.63
N GLU A 159 6.95 0.89 -10.53
CA GLU A 159 7.61 1.61 -11.62
C GLU A 159 9.10 1.80 -11.33
N ASP A 160 9.97 1.60 -12.33
CA ASP A 160 11.40 1.89 -12.24
C ASP A 160 12.15 1.24 -11.04
N LEU A 161 11.64 0.14 -10.47
CA LEU A 161 12.26 -0.53 -9.30
C LEU A 161 13.75 -0.84 -9.54
N GLN A 162 14.10 -1.32 -10.73
CA GLN A 162 15.49 -1.62 -11.07
C GLN A 162 16.38 -0.37 -11.01
N GLN A 163 15.89 0.77 -11.53
CA GLN A 163 16.61 2.04 -11.46
C GLN A 163 16.71 2.54 -10.02
N LEU A 164 15.68 2.35 -9.20
CA LEU A 164 15.71 2.69 -7.78
C LEU A 164 16.76 1.87 -7.03
N LEU A 165 16.83 0.56 -7.31
CA LEU A 165 17.84 -0.35 -6.75
C LEU A 165 19.25 0.11 -7.12
N GLU A 166 19.47 0.51 -8.37
CA GLU A 166 20.74 1.05 -8.85
C GLU A 166 21.11 2.35 -8.13
N ILE A 167 20.18 3.31 -8.02
CA ILE A 167 20.42 4.57 -7.29
C ILE A 167 20.80 4.28 -5.82
N ILE A 168 20.06 3.41 -5.13
CA ILE A 168 20.35 3.06 -3.73
C ILE A 168 21.75 2.43 -3.63
N ARG A 169 22.04 1.45 -4.47
CA ARG A 169 23.33 0.74 -4.49
C ARG A 169 24.49 1.69 -4.74
N ASP A 170 24.36 2.54 -5.75
CA ASP A 170 25.43 3.41 -6.21
C ASP A 170 25.66 4.54 -5.19
N THR A 171 24.59 5.13 -4.65
CA THR A 171 24.71 6.17 -3.61
C THR A 171 25.13 5.61 -2.26
N ALA A 172 24.83 4.34 -1.94
CA ALA A 172 25.34 3.69 -0.74
C ALA A 172 26.83 3.33 -0.85
N ALA A 173 27.36 3.13 -2.06
CA ALA A 173 28.79 2.85 -2.27
C ALA A 173 29.64 4.11 -2.51
N ALA A 174 29.06 5.16 -3.07
CA ALA A 174 29.81 6.32 -3.55
C ALA A 174 30.33 7.21 -2.42
N ILE A 175 31.66 7.24 -2.20
CA ILE A 175 32.31 8.04 -1.14
C ILE A 175 31.83 9.52 -1.12
N SER A 176 31.50 10.08 -2.28
CA SER A 176 31.03 11.46 -2.47
C SER A 176 29.69 11.77 -1.83
N THR A 177 28.80 10.78 -1.68
CA THR A 177 27.50 10.98 -1.02
C THR A 177 27.68 10.81 0.49
N ARG A 178 26.78 11.37 1.29
CA ARG A 178 26.71 11.11 2.74
C ARG A 178 25.30 10.64 3.13
N ILE A 179 24.67 9.92 2.22
CA ILE A 179 23.33 9.41 2.38
C ILE A 179 23.40 8.11 3.19
N LYS A 180 22.56 8.03 4.24
CA LYS A 180 22.29 6.79 4.96
C LYS A 180 20.89 6.30 4.62
N TRP A 181 20.82 5.17 3.94
CA TRP A 181 19.59 4.51 3.53
C TRP A 181 19.07 3.55 4.60
N ILE A 182 17.76 3.58 4.83
CA ILE A 182 17.01 2.51 5.49
C ILE A 182 15.95 2.04 4.51
N VAL A 183 15.94 0.75 4.19
CA VAL A 183 15.02 0.21 3.20
C VAL A 183 14.32 -1.00 3.80
N SER A 184 13.01 -1.12 3.62
CA SER A 184 12.28 -2.32 3.97
C SER A 184 11.78 -3.06 2.74
N SER A 185 11.79 -4.39 2.78
CA SER A 185 11.15 -5.20 1.74
C SER A 185 10.76 -6.59 2.23
N ARG A 186 9.98 -7.31 1.42
CA ARG A 186 9.87 -8.77 1.51
C ARG A 186 11.19 -9.45 1.13
N ASN A 187 11.29 -10.74 1.47
CA ASN A 187 12.43 -11.60 1.13
C ASN A 187 12.42 -11.95 -0.36
N ARG A 188 12.81 -10.99 -1.20
CA ARG A 188 12.85 -11.11 -2.67
C ARG A 188 14.28 -11.40 -3.15
N PRO A 189 14.54 -12.54 -3.84
CA PRO A 189 15.88 -12.90 -4.29
C PRO A 189 16.51 -11.88 -5.24
N ASP A 190 15.71 -11.24 -6.09
CA ASP A 190 16.18 -10.20 -7.02
C ASP A 190 16.66 -8.94 -6.30
N ILE A 191 15.97 -8.52 -5.22
CA ILE A 191 16.44 -7.41 -4.36
C ILE A 191 17.69 -7.83 -3.58
N GLU A 192 17.72 -9.06 -3.05
CA GLU A 192 18.87 -9.62 -2.33
C GLU A 192 20.14 -9.61 -3.20
N GLN A 193 20.02 -10.00 -4.47
CA GLN A 193 21.11 -9.96 -5.44
C GLN A 193 21.61 -8.54 -5.75
N GLN A 194 20.74 -7.53 -5.74
CA GLN A 194 21.17 -6.13 -5.93
C GLN A 194 21.87 -5.57 -4.69
N PHE A 195 21.48 -6.02 -3.51
CA PHE A 195 22.06 -5.60 -2.24
C PHE A 195 23.21 -6.48 -1.76
N THR A 196 23.67 -7.47 -2.56
CA THR A 196 24.73 -8.42 -2.20
C THR A 196 25.80 -7.73 -1.37
N LEU A 197 25.83 -8.11 -0.10
CA LEU A 197 26.29 -7.28 1.02
C LEU A 197 27.80 -7.42 1.18
N ASP A 198 28.51 -6.30 1.13
CA ASP A 198 29.86 -6.19 1.70
C ASP A 198 29.75 -5.62 3.13
N ASP A 199 30.88 -5.43 3.82
CA ASP A 199 30.91 -4.87 5.17
C ASP A 199 30.30 -3.46 5.30
N SER A 200 29.98 -2.77 4.20
CA SER A 200 29.37 -1.42 4.17
C SER A 200 27.84 -1.43 4.12
N ARG A 201 27.23 -2.61 3.93
CA ARG A 201 25.76 -2.76 3.76
C ARG A 201 25.23 -3.77 4.76
N MET A 202 24.37 -3.32 5.65
CA MET A 202 23.79 -4.15 6.69
C MET A 202 22.44 -4.71 6.23
N SER A 203 22.18 -5.99 6.49
CA SER A 203 20.85 -6.59 6.35
C SER A 203 20.38 -7.11 7.69
N LEU A 204 19.17 -6.72 8.08
CA LEU A 204 18.48 -7.16 9.28
C LEU A 204 17.25 -7.94 8.83
N SER A 205 17.29 -9.28 8.97
CA SER A 205 16.13 -10.14 8.74
C SER A 205 15.30 -10.24 10.01
N LEU A 206 14.00 -9.97 9.91
CA LEU A 206 13.07 -10.13 11.02
C LEU A 206 12.89 -11.61 11.41
N GLU A 207 13.07 -12.54 10.47
CA GLU A 207 13.04 -13.98 10.74
C GLU A 207 14.25 -14.42 11.58
N LEU A 208 15.44 -13.88 11.28
CA LEU A 208 16.65 -14.14 12.07
C LEU A 208 16.65 -13.43 13.43
N ASN A 209 15.75 -12.46 13.64
CA ASN A 209 15.54 -11.75 14.90
C ASN A 209 14.16 -12.10 15.52
N ALA A 210 13.68 -13.33 15.28
CA ALA A 210 12.33 -13.75 15.67
C ALA A 210 12.08 -13.64 17.18
N GLU A 211 13.08 -13.83 18.04
CA GLU A 211 12.95 -13.68 19.48
C GLU A 211 12.67 -12.23 19.89
N GLN A 212 13.42 -11.28 19.33
CA GLN A 212 13.20 -9.85 19.58
C GLN A 212 11.83 -9.41 19.05
N VAL A 213 11.48 -9.87 17.84
CA VAL A 213 10.17 -9.61 17.24
C VAL A 213 9.04 -10.18 18.11
N SER A 214 9.17 -11.42 18.61
CA SER A 214 8.18 -12.04 19.49
C SER A 214 8.02 -11.24 20.79
N ARG A 215 9.13 -10.83 21.41
CA ARG A 215 9.08 -10.01 22.63
C ARG A 215 8.39 -8.67 22.40
N ALA A 216 8.64 -8.02 21.26
CA ALA A 216 8.00 -6.77 20.90
C ALA A 216 6.49 -6.95 20.66
N ILE A 217 6.08 -8.08 20.08
CA ILE A 217 4.67 -8.46 19.95
C ILE A 217 4.04 -8.71 21.33
N ASP A 218 4.72 -9.38 22.24
CA ASP A 218 4.22 -9.65 23.59
C ASP A 218 3.94 -8.35 24.35
N LEU A 219 4.86 -7.38 24.30
CA LEU A 219 4.67 -6.06 24.91
C LEU A 219 3.50 -5.30 24.26
N TYR A 220 3.34 -5.43 22.95
CA TYR A 220 2.20 -4.84 22.25
C TYR A 220 0.87 -5.48 22.69
N ILE A 221 0.84 -6.82 22.81
CA ILE A 221 -0.32 -7.55 23.32
C ILE A 221 -0.67 -7.12 24.74
N ASP A 222 0.31 -7.03 25.64
CA ASP A 222 0.07 -6.62 27.03
C ASP A 222 -0.57 -5.24 27.12
N TYR A 223 -0.05 -4.31 26.31
CA TYR A 223 -0.62 -2.97 26.20
C TYR A 223 -2.06 -3.02 25.70
N GLU A 224 -2.30 -3.63 24.54
CA GLU A 224 -3.64 -3.66 23.93
C GLU A 224 -4.67 -4.39 24.82
N VAL A 225 -4.27 -5.47 25.51
CA VAL A 225 -5.12 -6.14 26.51
C VAL A 225 -5.50 -5.17 27.63
N SER A 226 -4.55 -4.38 28.14
CA SER A 226 -4.81 -3.39 29.19
C SER A 226 -5.76 -2.27 28.75
N GLN A 227 -5.88 -2.04 27.44
CA GLN A 227 -6.76 -1.01 26.86
C GLN A 227 -8.16 -1.53 26.53
N LEU A 228 -8.40 -2.85 26.60
CA LEU A 228 -9.70 -3.44 26.30
C LEU A 228 -10.72 -3.11 27.41
N LYS A 229 -11.56 -2.10 27.12
CA LYS A 229 -12.61 -1.61 28.03
C LYS A 229 -13.55 -2.72 28.54
N SER A 230 -13.81 -3.74 27.74
CA SER A 230 -14.70 -4.85 28.09
C SER A 230 -14.18 -5.74 29.23
N ILE A 231 -12.87 -5.72 29.48
CA ILE A 231 -12.17 -6.55 30.47
C ILE A 231 -11.23 -5.73 31.37
N GLU A 232 -11.33 -4.41 31.38
CA GLU A 232 -10.44 -3.49 32.12
C GLU A 232 -10.31 -3.85 33.61
N HIS A 233 -11.40 -4.33 34.21
CA HIS A 233 -11.46 -4.72 35.63
C HIS A 233 -11.42 -6.24 35.87
N ASP A 234 -11.19 -7.04 34.82
CA ASP A 234 -11.22 -8.49 34.86
C ASP A 234 -9.81 -9.06 34.58
N ASN A 235 -8.95 -9.01 35.60
CA ASN A 235 -7.55 -9.44 35.49
C ASN A 235 -7.41 -10.90 35.03
N ALA A 236 -8.35 -11.77 35.42
CA ALA A 236 -8.36 -13.16 34.99
C ALA A 236 -8.64 -13.27 33.50
N MET A 237 -9.60 -12.50 32.98
CA MET A 237 -9.89 -12.43 31.55
C MET A 237 -8.73 -11.81 30.77
N GLN A 238 -8.13 -10.73 31.26
CA GLN A 238 -6.93 -10.13 30.65
C GLN A 238 -5.80 -11.15 30.49
N HIS A 239 -5.52 -11.93 31.54
CA HIS A 239 -4.50 -12.98 31.48
C HIS A 239 -4.82 -14.05 30.42
N ARG A 240 -6.07 -14.48 30.33
CA ARG A 240 -6.50 -15.49 29.35
C ARG A 240 -6.44 -14.98 27.92
N VAL A 241 -6.95 -13.77 27.68
CA VAL A 241 -6.91 -13.10 26.36
C VAL A 241 -5.46 -12.90 25.94
N GLY A 242 -4.61 -12.37 26.81
CA GLY A 242 -3.19 -12.18 26.54
C GLY A 242 -2.46 -13.49 26.23
N ALA A 243 -2.73 -14.57 26.97
CA ALA A 243 -2.13 -15.88 26.70
C ALA A 243 -2.56 -16.44 25.34
N GLN A 244 -3.85 -16.36 25.01
CA GLN A 244 -4.38 -16.85 23.75
C GLN A 244 -3.91 -16.01 22.56
N MET A 245 -3.83 -14.68 22.71
CA MET A 245 -3.27 -13.79 21.69
C MET A 245 -1.82 -14.18 21.35
N ARG A 246 -0.97 -14.41 22.36
CA ARG A 246 0.43 -14.83 22.14
C ARG A 246 0.53 -16.18 21.44
N GLN A 247 -0.30 -17.14 21.83
CA GLN A 247 -0.35 -18.45 21.18
C GLN A 247 -0.75 -18.35 19.71
N LYS A 248 -1.68 -17.44 19.38
CA LYS A 248 -2.28 -17.32 18.04
C LYS A 248 -1.53 -16.36 17.10
N ALA A 249 -0.79 -15.39 17.65
CA ALA A 249 -0.13 -14.33 16.86
C ALA A 249 0.90 -14.83 15.85
N ASN A 250 1.58 -15.95 16.13
CA ASN A 250 2.60 -16.56 15.27
C ASN A 250 3.63 -15.53 14.73
N GLY A 251 4.06 -14.59 15.58
CA GLY A 251 5.00 -13.54 15.20
C GLY A 251 4.48 -12.51 14.18
N THR A 252 3.15 -12.30 14.09
CA THR A 252 2.54 -11.40 13.10
C THR A 252 1.87 -10.19 13.78
N PHE A 253 2.52 -9.03 13.73
CA PHE A 253 1.97 -7.78 14.26
C PHE A 253 0.63 -7.40 13.61
N LEU A 254 0.50 -7.62 12.30
CA LEU A 254 -0.73 -7.25 11.57
C LEU A 254 -1.95 -8.03 12.08
N TRP A 255 -1.79 -9.33 12.33
CA TRP A 255 -2.85 -10.16 12.89
C TRP A 255 -3.26 -9.63 14.27
N VAL A 256 -2.28 -9.37 15.14
CA VAL A 256 -2.53 -8.86 16.50
C VAL A 256 -3.31 -7.54 16.46
N ALA A 257 -2.88 -6.57 15.64
CA ALA A 257 -3.55 -5.29 15.51
C ALA A 257 -5.00 -5.42 14.99
N LEU A 258 -5.21 -6.24 13.96
CA LEU A 258 -6.55 -6.47 13.40
C LEU A 258 -7.49 -7.17 14.39
N VAL A 259 -6.98 -8.15 15.14
CA VAL A 259 -7.77 -8.84 16.16
C VAL A 259 -8.18 -7.90 17.29
N PHE A 260 -7.27 -7.06 17.79
CA PHE A 260 -7.65 -6.08 18.82
C PHE A 260 -8.68 -5.06 18.34
N GLN A 261 -8.67 -4.66 17.07
CA GLN A 261 -9.74 -3.83 16.51
C GLN A 261 -11.12 -4.50 16.60
N GLU A 262 -11.18 -5.83 16.48
CA GLU A 262 -12.42 -6.59 16.64
C GLU A 262 -12.78 -6.77 18.12
N LEU A 263 -11.81 -7.14 18.96
CA LEU A 263 -12.03 -7.30 20.41
C LEU A 263 -12.50 -6.00 21.08
N GLN A 264 -12.06 -4.84 20.58
CA GLN A 264 -12.49 -3.53 21.07
C GLN A 264 -14.00 -3.28 20.86
N LYS A 265 -14.65 -4.04 19.96
CA LYS A 265 -16.10 -3.96 19.72
C LYS A 265 -16.91 -4.78 20.73
N CYS A 266 -16.29 -5.73 21.44
CA CYS A 266 -16.99 -6.49 22.48
C CYS A 266 -17.46 -5.57 23.59
N VAL A 267 -18.75 -5.65 23.93
CA VAL A 267 -19.33 -4.87 25.03
C VAL A 267 -19.20 -5.61 26.36
N ARG A 268 -19.28 -6.95 26.35
CA ARG A 268 -19.23 -7.78 27.56
C ARG A 268 -17.93 -8.59 27.60
N SER A 269 -17.32 -8.70 28.78
CA SER A 269 -16.14 -9.55 29.03
C SER A 269 -16.31 -10.97 28.49
N ARG A 270 -17.49 -11.58 28.69
CA ARG A 270 -17.79 -12.96 28.25
C ARG A 270 -17.80 -13.18 26.73
N ASP A 271 -17.90 -12.12 25.94
CA ASP A 271 -17.97 -12.20 24.47
C ASP A 271 -16.56 -12.21 23.84
N VAL A 272 -15.52 -11.81 24.59
CA VAL A 272 -14.14 -11.60 24.09
C VAL A 272 -13.46 -12.91 23.72
N LEU A 273 -13.44 -13.90 24.63
CA LEU A 273 -12.77 -15.18 24.37
C LEU A 273 -13.45 -16.01 23.28
N PRO A 274 -14.79 -16.16 23.23
CA PRO A 274 -15.45 -16.85 22.12
C PRO A 274 -15.10 -16.23 20.76
N LEU A 275 -15.09 -14.89 20.67
CA LEU A 275 -14.67 -14.20 19.46
C LEU A 275 -13.20 -14.52 19.11
N LEU A 276 -12.30 -14.47 20.09
CA LEU A 276 -10.88 -14.79 19.87
C LEU A 276 -10.67 -16.26 19.47
N GLU A 277 -11.44 -17.19 20.02
CA GLU A 277 -11.44 -18.61 19.65
C GLU A 277 -11.85 -18.80 18.18
N GLU A 278 -12.86 -18.05 17.72
CA GLU A 278 -13.36 -18.12 16.34
C GLU A 278 -12.40 -17.54 15.28
N ILE A 279 -11.54 -16.59 15.64
CA ILE A 279 -10.56 -15.99 14.72
C ILE A 279 -9.45 -17.00 14.41
N PRO A 280 -9.17 -17.39 13.16
CA PRO A 280 -8.14 -18.37 12.83
C PRO A 280 -6.72 -17.81 13.02
N THR A 281 -5.75 -18.70 13.31
CA THR A 281 -4.31 -18.37 13.46
C THR A 281 -3.58 -18.22 12.11
N GLY A 282 -4.23 -18.60 11.02
CA GLY A 282 -3.71 -18.54 9.67
C GLY A 282 -4.85 -18.54 8.67
N LEU A 283 -4.56 -18.09 7.46
CA LEU A 283 -5.51 -18.10 6.35
C LEU A 283 -5.64 -19.53 5.80
N THR A 284 -6.20 -20.46 6.57
CA THR A 284 -6.65 -21.75 6.04
C THR A 284 -7.96 -21.52 5.27
N LEU A 285 -7.86 -20.75 4.19
CA LEU A 285 -8.97 -20.36 3.34
C LEU A 285 -9.39 -21.59 2.53
N LEU A 286 -10.46 -22.27 2.94
CA LEU A 286 -11.33 -23.03 2.04
C LEU A 286 -11.92 -22.04 1.03
N GLY A 287 -11.11 -21.66 0.05
CA GLY A 287 -11.31 -20.45 -0.70
C GLY A 287 -11.80 -20.70 -2.13
N HIS A 288 -11.26 -19.91 -3.06
CA HIS A 288 -11.47 -20.12 -4.48
C HIS A 288 -10.99 -21.52 -4.91
N SER A 289 -11.73 -22.15 -5.83
CA SER A 289 -11.37 -23.48 -6.33
C SER A 289 -10.37 -23.44 -7.49
N ASN A 290 -9.89 -22.25 -7.86
CA ASN A 290 -8.97 -22.03 -8.97
C ASN A 290 -8.18 -20.70 -8.77
N TRP A 291 -7.33 -20.33 -9.73
CA TRP A 291 -6.42 -19.18 -9.65
C TRP A 291 -7.14 -17.89 -9.25
N VAL A 292 -6.48 -17.07 -8.43
CA VAL A 292 -6.94 -15.72 -8.06
C VAL A 292 -6.12 -14.70 -8.85
N TYR A 293 -6.78 -13.86 -9.63
CA TYR A 293 -6.13 -12.91 -10.54
C TYR A 293 -6.02 -11.51 -9.96
N SER A 294 -6.95 -11.11 -9.09
CA SER A 294 -6.96 -9.78 -8.49
C SER A 294 -7.49 -9.84 -7.07
N VAL A 295 -6.91 -8.99 -6.21
CA VAL A 295 -7.37 -8.76 -4.84
C VAL A 295 -7.38 -7.26 -4.55
N THR A 296 -8.36 -6.79 -3.80
CA THR A 296 -8.40 -5.39 -3.35
C THR A 296 -9.06 -5.27 -1.97
N PHE A 297 -8.63 -4.32 -1.15
CA PHE A 297 -9.32 -4.00 0.10
C PHE A 297 -10.42 -2.97 -0.16
N SER A 298 -11.49 -3.06 0.64
CA SER A 298 -12.43 -1.97 0.80
C SER A 298 -11.72 -0.72 1.36
N PRO A 299 -12.25 0.48 1.13
CA PRO A 299 -11.65 1.72 1.63
C PRO A 299 -11.44 1.78 3.14
N ASP A 300 -12.27 1.08 3.92
CA ASP A 300 -12.13 0.96 5.38
C ASP A 300 -11.16 -0.15 5.83
N GLY A 301 -10.61 -0.94 4.90
CA GLY A 301 -9.69 -2.03 5.16
C GLY A 301 -10.31 -3.29 5.77
N ARG A 302 -11.63 -3.33 5.97
CA ARG A 302 -12.31 -4.44 6.69
C ARG A 302 -12.69 -5.61 5.80
N THR A 303 -12.88 -5.35 4.51
CA THR A 303 -13.27 -6.37 3.54
C THR A 303 -12.16 -6.52 2.51
N LEU A 304 -11.74 -7.75 2.24
CA LEU A 304 -10.92 -8.06 1.07
C LEU A 304 -11.85 -8.61 -0.02
N ALA A 305 -11.76 -8.11 -1.25
CA ALA A 305 -12.37 -8.74 -2.41
C ALA A 305 -11.32 -9.50 -3.21
N SER A 306 -11.67 -10.67 -3.72
CA SER A 306 -10.81 -11.46 -4.63
C SER A 306 -11.59 -11.93 -5.86
N ALA A 307 -10.95 -11.85 -7.02
CA ALA A 307 -11.47 -12.30 -8.31
C ALA A 307 -10.70 -13.54 -8.80
N SER A 308 -11.42 -14.52 -9.35
CA SER A 308 -10.86 -15.85 -9.64
C SER A 308 -11.31 -16.45 -10.97
N ASP A 309 -10.50 -17.39 -11.47
CA ASP A 309 -10.84 -18.33 -12.55
C ASP A 309 -12.07 -19.21 -12.20
N ASP A 310 -12.40 -19.37 -10.92
CA ASP A 310 -13.63 -20.08 -10.52
C ASP A 310 -14.93 -19.31 -10.81
N ARG A 311 -14.82 -18.14 -11.48
CA ARG A 311 -15.92 -17.29 -11.94
C ARG A 311 -16.69 -16.61 -10.82
N THR A 312 -16.11 -16.56 -9.63
CA THR A 312 -16.69 -15.88 -8.48
C THR A 312 -15.82 -14.72 -8.03
N VAL A 313 -16.47 -13.67 -7.54
CA VAL A 313 -15.81 -12.72 -6.64
C VAL A 313 -16.13 -13.16 -5.23
N ARG A 314 -15.14 -13.22 -4.36
CA ARG A 314 -15.37 -13.48 -2.93
C ARG A 314 -15.04 -12.25 -2.12
N LEU A 315 -15.91 -11.97 -1.16
CA LEU A 315 -15.69 -10.98 -0.12
C LEU A 315 -15.30 -11.71 1.16
N TRP A 316 -14.17 -11.33 1.73
CA TRP A 316 -13.62 -11.90 2.95
C TRP A 316 -13.60 -10.84 4.03
N ASP A 317 -13.89 -11.26 5.24
CA ASP A 317 -13.62 -10.46 6.42
C ASP A 317 -12.10 -10.45 6.62
N ALA A 318 -11.49 -9.26 6.56
CA ALA A 318 -10.04 -9.10 6.60
C ALA A 318 -9.42 -9.50 7.94
N VAL A 319 -10.22 -9.57 9.01
CA VAL A 319 -9.76 -9.90 10.36
C VAL A 319 -9.87 -11.42 10.60
N THR A 320 -11.05 -11.98 10.36
CA THR A 320 -11.37 -13.39 10.62
C THR A 320 -10.97 -14.31 9.47
N GLY A 321 -10.68 -13.77 8.27
CA GLY A 321 -10.41 -14.55 7.07
C GLY A 321 -11.61 -15.36 6.56
N ARG A 322 -12.80 -15.20 7.16
CA ARG A 322 -14.01 -15.92 6.72
C ARG A 322 -14.57 -15.30 5.44
N THR A 323 -15.13 -16.14 4.57
CA THR A 323 -15.93 -15.65 3.44
C THR A 323 -17.20 -14.99 3.99
N ILE A 324 -17.36 -13.68 3.74
CA ILE A 324 -18.60 -12.95 3.99
C ILE A 324 -19.61 -13.32 2.90
N GLN A 325 -19.19 -13.23 1.64
CA GLN A 325 -20.06 -13.46 0.48
C GLN A 325 -19.30 -14.08 -0.69
N THR A 326 -20.03 -14.82 -1.51
CA THR A 326 -19.56 -15.31 -2.82
C THR A 326 -20.50 -14.77 -3.89
N LEU A 327 -20.00 -13.82 -4.68
CA LEU A 327 -20.73 -13.16 -5.75
C LEU A 327 -20.62 -14.02 -7.01
N LYS A 328 -21.77 -14.49 -7.49
CA LYS A 328 -21.89 -15.37 -8.67
C LYS A 328 -22.67 -14.65 -9.75
N GLY A 329 -22.26 -14.83 -11.01
CA GLY A 329 -22.99 -14.29 -12.16
C GLY A 329 -22.15 -14.18 -13.43
N HIS A 330 -20.83 -14.04 -13.31
CA HIS A 330 -19.95 -14.14 -14.46
C HIS A 330 -19.92 -15.56 -15.02
N SER A 331 -19.89 -15.69 -16.35
CA SER A 331 -19.75 -16.98 -17.05
C SER A 331 -18.31 -17.28 -17.46
N GLY A 332 -17.38 -16.33 -17.25
CA GLY A 332 -15.96 -16.43 -17.54
C GLY A 332 -15.10 -16.15 -16.31
N ARG A 333 -13.77 -16.22 -16.49
CA ARG A 333 -12.78 -15.90 -15.47
C ARG A 333 -12.92 -14.44 -15.07
N ILE A 334 -12.71 -14.13 -13.80
CA ILE A 334 -12.73 -12.74 -13.34
C ILE A 334 -11.30 -12.25 -13.22
N GLN A 335 -10.91 -11.31 -14.07
CA GLN A 335 -9.53 -10.82 -14.20
C GLN A 335 -9.21 -9.72 -13.19
N SER A 336 -10.18 -8.85 -12.90
CA SER A 336 -9.98 -7.67 -12.05
C SER A 336 -11.18 -7.40 -11.18
N VAL A 337 -10.92 -6.85 -9.99
CA VAL A 337 -11.93 -6.39 -9.04
C VAL A 337 -11.47 -5.08 -8.40
N ALA A 338 -12.39 -4.12 -8.26
CA ALA A 338 -12.13 -2.82 -7.64
C ALA A 338 -13.31 -2.38 -6.77
N PHE A 339 -13.03 -1.71 -5.65
CA PHE A 339 -14.03 -1.01 -4.85
C PHE A 339 -14.18 0.45 -5.30
N SER A 340 -15.40 0.98 -5.21
CA SER A 340 -15.62 2.43 -5.18
C SER A 340 -15.06 3.03 -3.89
N LEU A 341 -14.74 4.33 -3.90
CA LEU A 341 -14.13 5.02 -2.74
C LEU A 341 -15.04 5.10 -1.51
N ASP A 342 -16.36 5.02 -1.69
CA ASP A 342 -17.33 4.92 -0.59
C ASP A 342 -17.52 3.48 -0.07
N GLY A 343 -16.89 2.50 -0.74
CA GLY A 343 -16.97 1.07 -0.42
C GLY A 343 -18.33 0.42 -0.69
N GLN A 344 -19.30 1.14 -1.27
CA GLN A 344 -20.66 0.63 -1.48
C GLN A 344 -20.79 -0.22 -2.75
N THR A 345 -19.95 0.05 -3.75
CA THR A 345 -20.00 -0.62 -5.04
C THR A 345 -18.70 -1.37 -5.29
N LEU A 346 -18.84 -2.58 -5.83
CA LEU A 346 -17.72 -3.36 -6.34
C LEU A 346 -17.87 -3.52 -7.85
N ALA A 347 -16.80 -3.33 -8.61
CA ALA A 347 -16.76 -3.65 -10.03
C ALA A 347 -15.91 -4.90 -10.26
N SER A 348 -16.36 -5.79 -11.14
CA SER A 348 -15.58 -6.95 -11.59
C SER A 348 -15.52 -7.06 -13.10
N ALA A 349 -14.32 -7.31 -13.63
CA ALA A 349 -14.02 -7.47 -15.05
C ALA A 349 -13.80 -8.95 -15.39
N SER A 350 -14.31 -9.42 -16.53
CA SER A 350 -14.34 -10.85 -16.82
C SER A 350 -14.11 -11.20 -18.30
N ASP A 351 -13.65 -12.44 -18.51
CA ASP A 351 -13.50 -13.08 -19.83
C ASP A 351 -14.85 -13.32 -20.53
N ASP A 352 -15.98 -13.16 -19.83
CA ASP A 352 -17.31 -13.13 -20.45
C ASP A 352 -17.67 -11.80 -21.14
N GLU A 353 -16.66 -10.94 -21.35
CA GLU A 353 -16.76 -9.66 -22.08
C GLU A 353 -17.63 -8.62 -21.36
N THR A 354 -18.00 -8.88 -20.10
CA THR A 354 -18.84 -7.99 -19.30
C THR A 354 -18.10 -7.46 -18.07
N ILE A 355 -18.61 -6.33 -17.59
CA ILE A 355 -18.29 -5.82 -16.26
C ILE A 355 -19.55 -5.92 -15.42
N ARG A 356 -19.43 -6.41 -14.19
CA ARG A 356 -20.54 -6.39 -13.24
C ARG A 356 -20.28 -5.38 -12.14
N LEU A 357 -21.30 -4.59 -11.85
CA LEU A 357 -21.38 -3.76 -10.66
C LEU A 357 -22.20 -4.51 -9.61
N TRP A 358 -21.64 -4.61 -8.41
CA TRP A 358 -22.24 -5.30 -7.27
C TRP A 358 -22.45 -4.32 -6.14
N ASP A 359 -23.55 -4.48 -5.43
CA ASP A 359 -23.73 -3.89 -4.12
C ASP A 359 -22.82 -4.66 -3.14
N ALA A 360 -21.82 -3.99 -2.59
CA ALA A 360 -20.82 -4.61 -1.72
C ALA A 360 -21.41 -5.09 -0.37
N VAL A 361 -22.56 -4.54 0.04
CA VAL A 361 -23.22 -4.88 1.31
C VAL A 361 -24.16 -6.06 1.10
N THR A 362 -24.99 -6.03 0.05
CA THR A 362 -26.02 -7.06 -0.19
C THR A 362 -25.55 -8.19 -1.10
N GLY A 363 -24.45 -8.01 -1.83
CA GLY A 363 -23.91 -8.96 -2.80
C GLY A 363 -24.73 -9.09 -4.09
N ARG A 364 -25.76 -8.26 -4.26
CA ARG A 364 -26.62 -8.29 -5.44
C ARG A 364 -25.92 -7.60 -6.61
N THR A 365 -26.11 -8.13 -7.82
CA THR A 365 -25.73 -7.41 -9.03
C THR A 365 -26.62 -6.17 -9.17
N ILE A 366 -26.00 -4.99 -9.16
CA ILE A 366 -26.66 -3.71 -9.48
C ILE A 366 -26.87 -3.62 -10.99
N GLN A 367 -25.79 -3.87 -11.75
CA GLN A 367 -25.80 -3.74 -13.20
C GLN A 367 -24.78 -4.66 -13.87
N THR A 368 -25.03 -5.00 -15.13
CA THR A 368 -24.05 -5.64 -16.01
C THR A 368 -23.80 -4.74 -17.20
N LEU A 369 -22.59 -4.23 -17.32
CA LEU A 369 -22.15 -3.36 -18.41
C LEU A 369 -21.69 -4.25 -19.57
N LYS A 370 -22.30 -4.04 -20.74
CA LYS A 370 -22.03 -4.78 -21.97
C LYS A 370 -21.60 -3.81 -23.06
N GLY A 371 -20.65 -4.21 -23.88
CA GLY A 371 -20.20 -3.41 -25.02
C GLY A 371 -18.78 -3.74 -25.48
N HIS A 372 -17.94 -4.28 -24.60
CA HIS A 372 -16.69 -4.89 -25.04
C HIS A 372 -16.96 -6.15 -25.86
N SER A 373 -16.07 -6.44 -26.81
CA SER A 373 -16.11 -7.61 -27.70
C SER A 373 -14.91 -8.53 -27.50
N GLY A 374 -14.35 -8.52 -26.29
CA GLY A 374 -13.17 -9.25 -25.86
C GLY A 374 -13.09 -9.27 -24.33
N TRP A 375 -12.16 -10.05 -23.79
CA TRP A 375 -12.00 -10.22 -22.35
C TRP A 375 -11.71 -8.89 -21.66
N VAL A 376 -12.49 -8.55 -20.63
CA VAL A 376 -12.26 -7.34 -19.86
C VAL A 376 -11.19 -7.64 -18.80
N GLN A 377 -10.03 -7.00 -18.93
CA GLN A 377 -8.85 -7.32 -18.13
C GLN A 377 -8.72 -6.48 -16.87
N SER A 378 -9.14 -5.21 -16.91
CA SER A 378 -9.01 -4.28 -15.80
C SER A 378 -10.21 -3.36 -15.68
N VAL A 379 -10.54 -2.99 -14.44
CA VAL A 379 -11.53 -1.95 -14.11
C VAL A 379 -10.97 -1.01 -13.05
N ALA A 380 -11.34 0.28 -13.12
CA ALA A 380 -10.97 1.27 -12.11
C ALA A 380 -12.06 2.35 -11.98
N PHE A 381 -12.43 2.68 -10.74
CA PHE A 381 -13.36 3.77 -10.44
C PHE A 381 -12.67 5.13 -10.52
N SER A 382 -13.36 6.13 -11.07
CA SER A 382 -12.94 7.52 -10.96
C SER A 382 -13.02 7.98 -9.49
N PRO A 383 -12.21 8.98 -9.08
CA PRO A 383 -12.23 9.47 -7.72
C PRO A 383 -13.53 10.16 -7.28
N ASP A 384 -14.36 10.61 -8.21
CA ASP A 384 -15.71 11.13 -7.94
C ASP A 384 -16.78 10.02 -7.84
N GLY A 385 -16.41 8.77 -8.17
CA GLY A 385 -17.29 7.61 -8.16
C GLY A 385 -18.39 7.62 -9.25
N GLN A 386 -18.36 8.55 -10.21
CA GLN A 386 -19.38 8.66 -11.26
C GLN A 386 -19.03 7.87 -12.52
N THR A 387 -17.74 7.64 -12.76
CA THR A 387 -17.23 6.99 -13.96
C THR A 387 -16.47 5.71 -13.61
N LEU A 388 -16.67 4.66 -14.40
CA LEU A 388 -15.81 3.48 -14.39
C LEU A 388 -15.00 3.45 -15.68
N ALA A 389 -13.69 3.19 -15.59
CA ALA A 389 -12.87 2.87 -16.73
C ALA A 389 -12.68 1.35 -16.82
N SER A 390 -12.70 0.79 -18.03
CA SER A 390 -12.37 -0.62 -18.27
C SER A 390 -11.47 -0.79 -19.49
N ALA A 391 -10.57 -1.77 -19.42
CA ALA A 391 -9.66 -2.14 -20.51
C ALA A 391 -9.96 -3.58 -20.94
N SER A 392 -9.91 -3.82 -22.24
CA SER A 392 -10.29 -5.10 -22.83
C SER A 392 -9.28 -5.59 -23.86
N ALA A 393 -9.29 -6.90 -24.07
CA ALA A 393 -8.57 -7.56 -25.15
C ALA A 393 -9.12 -7.19 -26.55
N ASP A 394 -10.23 -6.44 -26.63
CA ASP A 394 -10.70 -5.81 -27.88
C ASP A 394 -9.92 -4.54 -28.27
N GLU A 395 -8.79 -4.26 -27.61
CA GLU A 395 -7.91 -3.11 -27.85
C GLU A 395 -8.59 -1.76 -27.56
N THR A 396 -9.66 -1.76 -26.74
CA THR A 396 -10.34 -0.55 -26.32
C THR A 396 -10.33 -0.33 -24.81
N ILE A 397 -10.32 0.94 -24.43
CA ILE A 397 -10.67 1.43 -23.11
C ILE A 397 -12.05 2.08 -23.19
N ARG A 398 -12.96 1.70 -22.30
CA ARG A 398 -14.29 2.29 -22.21
C ARG A 398 -14.48 3.04 -20.91
N LEU A 399 -15.11 4.21 -21.01
CA LEU A 399 -15.61 4.96 -19.87
C LEU A 399 -17.11 4.73 -19.75
N TRP A 400 -17.56 4.35 -18.57
CA TRP A 400 -18.95 4.02 -18.27
C TRP A 400 -19.49 5.01 -17.26
N ASP A 401 -20.66 5.55 -17.54
CA ASP A 401 -21.45 6.24 -16.54
C ASP A 401 -22.04 5.19 -15.60
N ILE A 402 -21.69 5.25 -14.31
CA ILE A 402 -22.06 4.22 -13.33
C ILE A 402 -23.57 4.20 -13.07
N THR A 403 -24.25 5.35 -13.16
CA THR A 403 -25.68 5.48 -12.86
C THR A 403 -26.54 4.91 -13.97
N THR A 404 -26.17 5.16 -15.23
CA THR A 404 -26.93 4.75 -16.42
C THR A 404 -26.42 3.43 -17.01
N GLY A 405 -25.17 3.06 -16.72
CA GLY A 405 -24.43 1.95 -17.32
C GLY A 405 -24.15 2.10 -18.81
N ARG A 406 -24.27 3.31 -19.36
CA ARG A 406 -23.96 3.59 -20.76
C ARG A 406 -22.48 3.92 -20.92
N THR A 407 -21.92 3.52 -22.06
CA THR A 407 -20.58 3.98 -22.46
C THR A 407 -20.62 5.48 -22.76
N ILE A 408 -19.82 6.26 -22.03
CA ILE A 408 -19.58 7.69 -22.26
C ILE A 408 -18.63 7.84 -23.45
N GLN A 409 -17.54 7.08 -23.43
CA GLN A 409 -16.46 7.19 -24.42
C GLN A 409 -15.77 5.84 -24.63
N THR A 410 -15.30 5.61 -25.85
CA THR A 410 -14.44 4.47 -26.21
C THR A 410 -13.15 5.02 -26.81
N LEU A 411 -12.01 4.52 -26.35
CA LEU A 411 -10.67 4.91 -26.75
C LEU A 411 -9.96 3.67 -27.30
N ASN A 412 -9.41 3.75 -28.52
CA ASN A 412 -8.59 2.67 -29.05
C ASN A 412 -7.16 2.83 -28.53
N VAL A 413 -6.64 1.76 -27.94
CA VAL A 413 -5.24 1.62 -27.54
C VAL A 413 -4.68 0.52 -28.43
N ASN A 414 -3.71 0.82 -29.30
CA ASN A 414 -3.18 -0.13 -30.30
C ASN A 414 -2.40 -1.29 -29.64
N GLY A 415 -3.07 -2.13 -28.86
CA GLY A 415 -2.55 -3.19 -28.02
C GLY A 415 -3.42 -3.43 -26.80
N VAL A 416 -3.10 -4.48 -26.03
CA VAL A 416 -3.93 -4.90 -24.91
C VAL A 416 -3.47 -4.21 -23.63
N ALA A 417 -4.30 -3.31 -23.12
CA ALA A 417 -4.13 -2.67 -21.83
C ALA A 417 -4.50 -3.65 -20.69
N THR A 418 -3.54 -3.98 -19.84
CA THR A 418 -3.72 -4.99 -18.79
C THR A 418 -4.05 -4.39 -17.42
N ALA A 419 -3.76 -3.11 -17.20
CA ALA A 419 -4.06 -2.41 -15.95
C ALA A 419 -4.50 -0.95 -16.19
N LEU A 420 -5.44 -0.49 -15.39
CA LEU A 420 -5.95 0.89 -15.41
C LEU A 420 -5.87 1.53 -14.04
N ARG A 421 -5.59 2.84 -14.02
CA ARG A 421 -5.58 3.68 -12.82
C ARG A 421 -6.17 5.05 -13.13
N TRP A 422 -6.83 5.65 -12.15
CA TRP A 422 -7.21 7.06 -12.20
C TRP A 422 -6.24 7.90 -11.38
N ASP A 423 -5.67 8.93 -12.00
CA ASP A 423 -4.86 9.94 -11.33
C ASP A 423 -5.69 11.21 -11.11
N LYS A 424 -5.65 11.76 -9.89
CA LYS A 424 -6.08 13.15 -9.63
C LYS A 424 -5.00 14.10 -10.15
N VAL A 425 -5.25 14.77 -11.26
CA VAL A 425 -4.39 15.86 -11.72
C VAL A 425 -4.78 17.10 -10.95
N SER A 426 -3.97 17.48 -9.97
CA SER A 426 -4.09 18.80 -9.36
C SER A 426 -3.85 19.85 -10.46
N PRO A 427 -4.80 20.77 -10.72
CA PRO A 427 -4.58 21.81 -11.71
C PRO A 427 -3.36 22.61 -11.25
N LYS A 428 -2.28 22.55 -12.05
CA LYS A 428 -1.09 23.38 -11.83
C LYS A 428 -1.59 24.82 -11.69
N ARG A 429 -1.53 25.38 -10.48
CA ARG A 429 -1.70 26.83 -10.30
C ARG A 429 -0.60 27.48 -11.12
N LEU A 430 -0.94 27.98 -12.31
CA LEU A 430 -0.09 28.92 -13.03
C LEU A 430 0.09 30.12 -12.09
N PRO A 431 1.32 30.40 -11.61
CA PRO A 431 1.55 31.63 -10.89
C PRO A 431 1.46 32.78 -11.91
N PHE A 432 0.94 33.92 -11.44
CA PHE A 432 0.76 35.19 -12.14
C PHE A 432 -0.57 35.39 -12.89
N LYS A 433 -1.47 36.12 -12.21
CA LYS A 433 -2.41 37.03 -12.88
C LYS A 433 -1.59 38.02 -13.72
N LEU A 434 -1.87 38.07 -15.02
CA LEU A 434 -1.36 39.11 -15.92
C LEU A 434 -1.75 40.49 -15.35
N PRO A 435 -0.82 41.46 -15.33
CA PRO A 435 -1.13 42.80 -14.83
C PRO A 435 -2.18 43.43 -15.73
N THR A 436 -3.25 43.91 -15.11
CA THR A 436 -4.27 44.73 -15.77
C THR A 436 -3.60 45.97 -16.34
N SER A 437 -3.70 46.14 -17.66
CA SER A 437 -3.28 47.36 -18.34
C SER A 437 -3.99 48.57 -17.71
N THR A 438 -3.17 49.56 -17.35
CA THR A 438 -3.52 50.88 -16.82
C THR A 438 -4.67 51.56 -17.55
#